data_AF-A0AAW0CMQ6-F1
#
_entry.id   AF-A0AAW0CMQ6-F1
#
_cell.length_a   1.000
_cell.length_b   1.000
_cell.length_c   1.000
_cell.angle_alpha   90.00
_cell.angle_beta   90.00
_cell.angle_gamma   90.00
#
_symmetry.space_group_name_H-M   'P 1'
#
loop_
_entity.id
_entity.type
_entity.pdbx_description
1 polymer ?
#
loop_
_entity_poly.entity_id
_entity_poly.type
_entity_poly.pdbx_seq_one_letter_code
_entity_poly.pdbx_strand_id
1 'polypeptide(L)'
;MATPQDTVISSPELLELILSHLPMRDLLCIAPFVSKVWQATTTTLYLQHILYFEPDASADPSNLIQNPLLAEIFFPFFSRLENPHAYHWPGRTASIWEMPWLRKLDTFRCTGASWRRMLATQPPVRTLALKHVTSYQLGSTIRQATLSELSLRMGFFLFDLILPLTQDGVWF
;
A
#
# COMPACT_ATOMS: atom_id res chain seq x y z
N MET A 1 42.17 11.69 9.49
CA MET A 1 41.77 12.34 8.23
C MET A 1 40.48 11.67 7.80
N ALA A 2 39.36 12.39 7.76
CA ALA A 2 38.10 11.81 7.28
C ALA A 2 38.24 11.52 5.78
N THR A 3 37.85 10.32 5.36
CA THR A 3 37.89 9.98 3.93
C THR A 3 36.77 10.74 3.21
N PRO A 4 36.90 11.01 1.90
CA PRO A 4 35.82 11.64 1.12
C PRO A 4 34.50 10.87 1.20
N GLN A 5 34.54 9.55 1.45
CA GLN A 5 33.35 8.72 1.69
C GLN A 5 32.67 9.07 3.02
N ASP A 6 33.44 9.28 4.09
CA ASP A 6 32.90 9.67 5.39
C ASP A 6 32.20 11.03 5.33
N THR A 7 32.73 11.97 4.53
CA THR A 7 32.10 13.29 4.35
C THR A 7 30.77 13.20 3.59
N VAL A 8 30.64 12.31 2.60
CA VAL A 8 29.39 12.12 1.84
C VAL A 8 28.32 11.50 2.73
N ILE A 9 28.67 10.49 3.52
CA ILE A 9 27.72 9.79 4.43
C ILE A 9 27.33 10.68 5.62
N SER A 10 28.19 11.63 5.99
CA SER A 10 27.92 12.59 7.07
C SER A 10 27.01 13.75 6.64
N SER A 11 26.83 13.99 5.34
CA SER A 11 25.85 14.96 4.84
C SER A 11 24.47 14.31 4.74
N PRO A 12 23.48 14.76 5.54
CA PRO A 12 22.14 14.16 5.53
C PRO A 12 21.45 14.28 4.18
N GLU A 13 21.69 15.37 3.43
CA GLU A 13 21.08 15.64 2.12
C GLU A 13 21.59 14.68 1.04
N LEU A 14 22.91 14.45 1.01
CA LEU A 14 23.52 13.50 0.07
C LEU A 14 23.12 12.07 0.41
N LEU A 15 23.08 11.72 1.69
CA LEU A 15 22.64 10.41 2.12
C LEU A 15 21.16 10.17 1.74
N GLU A 16 20.29 11.17 1.92
CA GLU A 16 18.89 11.10 1.54
C GLU A 16 18.70 10.84 0.04
N LEU A 17 19.47 11.53 -0.82
CA LEU A 17 19.47 11.31 -2.26
C LEU A 17 20.02 9.92 -2.64
N ILE A 18 21.05 9.43 -1.98
CA ILE A 18 21.57 8.08 -2.22
C ILE A 18 20.52 7.04 -1.83
N LEU A 19 19.88 7.22 -0.68
CA LEU A 19 18.84 6.32 -0.19
C LEU A 19 17.62 6.33 -1.11
N SER A 20 17.22 7.47 -1.68
CA SER A 20 16.05 7.53 -2.57
C SER A 20 16.19 6.69 -3.85
N HIS A 21 17.42 6.35 -4.24
CA HIS A 21 17.69 5.46 -5.37
C HIS A 21 17.68 3.96 -5.02
N LEU A 22 17.55 3.59 -3.74
CA LEU A 22 17.48 2.19 -3.32
C LEU A 22 16.08 1.59 -3.51
N PRO A 23 15.98 0.26 -3.68
CA PRO A 23 14.68 -0.42 -3.68
C PRO A 23 13.93 -0.17 -2.37
N MET A 24 12.61 0.02 -2.46
CA MET A 24 11.73 0.25 -1.30
C MET A 24 11.88 -0.81 -0.19
N ARG A 25 12.09 -2.07 -0.56
CA ARG A 25 12.32 -3.17 0.40
C ARG A 25 13.59 -2.96 1.21
N ASP A 26 14.67 -2.54 0.57
CA ASP A 26 15.96 -2.34 1.21
C ASP A 26 15.91 -1.12 2.14
N LEU A 27 15.18 -0.08 1.73
CA LEU A 27 14.90 1.09 2.56
C LEU A 27 14.11 0.76 3.83
N LEU A 28 13.20 -0.21 3.77
CA LEU A 28 12.38 -0.61 4.93
C LEU A 28 13.09 -1.61 5.84
N CYS A 29 13.85 -2.54 5.25
CA CYS A 29 14.34 -3.72 5.97
C CYS A 29 15.84 -3.67 6.27
N ILE A 30 16.63 -2.91 5.53
CA ILE A 30 18.10 -2.91 5.62
C ILE A 30 18.60 -1.55 6.11
N ALA A 31 18.22 -0.46 5.43
CA ALA A 31 18.75 0.87 5.68
C ALA A 31 18.65 1.33 7.17
N PRO A 32 17.53 1.12 7.89
CA PRO A 32 17.40 1.56 9.28
C PRO A 32 18.32 0.80 10.26
N PHE A 33 18.85 -0.34 9.84
CA PHE A 33 19.68 -1.21 10.69
C PHE A 33 21.18 -1.04 10.44
N VAL A 34 21.57 -0.27 9.41
CA VAL A 34 22.99 -0.01 9.11
C VAL A 34 23.60 0.93 10.15
N SER A 35 22.93 2.04 10.47
CA SER A 35 23.39 3.01 11.45
C SER A 35 22.23 3.88 11.97
N LYS A 36 22.46 4.56 13.11
CA LYS A 36 21.49 5.53 13.65
C LYS A 36 21.25 6.72 12.71
N VAL A 37 22.27 7.12 11.94
CA VAL A 37 22.16 8.21 10.96
C VAL A 37 21.24 7.77 9.82
N TRP A 38 21.44 6.57 9.28
CA TRP A 38 20.58 6.03 8.22
C TRP A 38 19.14 5.86 8.70
N GLN A 39 18.95 5.35 9.92
CA GLN A 39 17.64 5.28 10.55
C GLN A 39 16.97 6.67 10.62
N ALA A 40 17.69 7.69 11.11
CA ALA A 40 17.17 9.05 11.16
C ALA A 40 16.82 9.58 9.76
N THR A 41 17.68 9.36 8.76
CA THR A 41 17.42 9.78 7.39
C THR A 41 16.19 9.09 6.80
N THR A 42 15.94 7.80 7.07
CA THR A 42 14.70 7.13 6.59
C THR A 42 13.41 7.72 7.14
N THR A 43 13.47 8.48 8.23
CA THR A 43 12.30 9.18 8.83
C THR A 43 12.07 10.59 8.28
N THR A 44 12.92 11.07 7.38
CA THR A 44 12.73 12.36 6.68
C THR A 44 11.47 12.36 5.82
N LEU A 45 10.84 13.53 5.67
CA LEU A 45 9.57 13.66 4.96
C LEU A 45 9.66 13.17 3.49
N TYR A 46 10.76 13.46 2.81
CA TYR A 46 10.95 13.07 1.42
C TYR A 46 11.02 11.54 1.25
N LEU A 47 11.78 10.84 2.10
CA LEU A 47 11.77 9.38 2.08
C LEU A 47 10.44 8.80 2.57
N GLN A 48 9.75 9.44 3.51
CA GLN A 48 8.41 9.00 3.93
C GLN A 48 7.37 9.13 2.80
N HIS A 49 7.50 10.14 1.92
CA HIS A 49 6.71 10.19 0.68
C HIS A 49 7.07 9.04 -0.26
N ILE A 50 8.35 8.80 -0.55
CA ILE A 50 8.78 7.69 -1.41
C ILE A 50 8.35 6.33 -0.86
N LEU A 51 8.35 6.17 0.46
CA LEU A 51 7.89 4.96 1.17
C LEU A 51 6.37 4.93 1.37
N TYR A 52 5.61 5.86 0.81
CA TYR A 52 4.14 5.91 0.92
C TYR A 52 3.63 5.99 2.37
N PHE A 53 4.42 6.42 3.35
CA PHE A 53 3.93 6.61 4.71
C PHE A 53 3.17 7.93 4.88
N GLU A 54 3.61 8.93 4.12
CA GLU A 54 3.03 10.27 4.11
C GLU A 54 2.54 10.64 2.70
N PRO A 55 1.50 11.49 2.61
CA PRO A 55 0.89 11.84 1.35
C PRO A 55 1.76 12.84 0.57
N ASP A 56 2.08 12.50 -0.68
CA ASP A 56 2.75 13.45 -1.56
C ASP A 56 1.71 14.40 -2.20
N ALA A 57 1.72 15.65 -1.76
CA ALA A 57 0.85 16.71 -2.29
C ALA A 57 1.28 17.21 -3.68
N SER A 58 2.49 16.90 -4.12
CA SER A 58 2.99 17.27 -5.44
C SER A 58 2.53 16.30 -6.54
N ALA A 59 2.00 15.13 -6.16
CA ALA A 59 1.51 14.13 -7.10
C ALA A 59 0.20 14.58 -7.77
N ASP A 60 0.10 14.34 -9.08
CA ASP A 60 -1.05 14.68 -9.90
C ASP A 60 -2.31 13.92 -9.44
N PRO A 61 -3.39 14.60 -9.04
CA PRO A 61 -4.66 13.97 -8.64
C PRO A 61 -5.27 13.05 -9.71
N SER A 62 -4.94 13.27 -10.98
CA SER A 62 -5.46 12.49 -12.10
C SER A 62 -4.68 11.21 -12.35
N ASN A 63 -3.46 11.09 -11.82
CA ASN A 63 -2.58 9.95 -12.03
C ASN A 63 -2.29 9.21 -10.71
N LEU A 64 -3.03 8.13 -10.47
CA LEU A 64 -2.85 7.30 -9.28
C LEU A 64 -1.66 6.35 -9.46
N ILE A 65 -0.55 6.68 -8.81
CA ILE A 65 0.62 5.82 -8.72
C ILE A 65 0.40 4.82 -7.59
N GLN A 66 0.54 3.53 -7.88
CA GLN A 66 0.35 2.48 -6.89
C GLN A 66 1.62 2.25 -6.06
N ASN A 67 1.46 1.90 -4.80
CA ASN A 67 2.56 1.43 -4.00
C ASN A 67 3.07 0.09 -4.55
N PRO A 68 4.31 0.01 -5.09
CA PRO A 68 4.79 -1.18 -5.78
C PRO A 68 4.93 -2.40 -4.85
N LEU A 69 5.30 -2.17 -3.58
CA LEU A 69 5.42 -3.25 -2.59
C LEU A 69 4.06 -3.83 -2.24
N LEU A 70 3.05 -2.99 -2.07
CA LEU A 70 1.69 -3.44 -1.76
C LEU A 70 1.02 -4.05 -2.99
N ALA A 71 1.24 -3.49 -4.18
CA ALA A 71 0.73 -4.03 -5.44
C ALA A 71 1.27 -5.43 -5.71
N GLU A 72 2.53 -5.73 -5.36
CA GLU A 72 3.06 -7.08 -5.52
C GLU A 72 2.42 -8.09 -4.55
N ILE A 73 2.23 -7.70 -3.28
CA ILE A 73 1.73 -8.60 -2.22
C ILE A 73 0.20 -8.78 -2.31
N PHE A 74 -0.50 -7.69 -2.63
CA PHE A 74 -1.95 -7.56 -2.60
C PHE A 74 -2.53 -7.31 -4.00
N PHE A 75 -1.84 -7.82 -5.04
CA PHE A 75 -2.08 -7.60 -6.46
C PHE A 75 -3.57 -7.49 -6.87
N PRO A 76 -4.47 -8.37 -6.40
CA PRO A 76 -5.85 -8.36 -6.89
C PRO A 76 -6.64 -7.10 -6.55
N PHE A 77 -6.26 -6.39 -5.48
CA PHE A 77 -6.86 -5.08 -5.15
C PHE A 77 -6.33 -3.93 -6.02
N PHE A 78 -5.16 -4.10 -6.63
CA PHE A 78 -4.49 -3.09 -7.45
C PHE A 78 -4.74 -3.27 -8.95
N SER A 79 -4.95 -4.49 -9.42
CA SER A 79 -5.21 -4.81 -10.83
C SER A 79 -6.39 -4.05 -11.47
N ARG A 80 -7.39 -3.63 -10.69
CA ARG A 80 -8.55 -2.88 -11.20
C ARG A 80 -8.24 -1.41 -11.51
N LEU A 81 -7.23 -0.85 -10.85
CA LEU A 81 -6.77 0.51 -11.12
C LEU A 81 -6.06 0.60 -12.48
N GLU A 82 -5.40 -0.47 -12.91
CA GLU A 82 -4.69 -0.54 -14.21
C GLU A 82 -5.65 -0.75 -15.38
N ASN A 83 -6.73 -1.51 -15.17
CA ASN A 83 -7.73 -1.77 -16.20
C ASN A 83 -9.15 -1.73 -15.61
N PRO A 84 -9.90 -0.64 -15.81
CA PRO A 84 -11.28 -0.50 -15.31
C PRO A 84 -12.26 -1.56 -15.87
N HIS A 85 -11.93 -2.15 -17.02
CA HIS A 85 -12.70 -3.21 -17.69
C HIS A 85 -12.18 -4.61 -17.39
N ALA A 86 -11.14 -4.73 -16.56
CA ALA A 86 -10.70 -6.01 -16.05
C ALA A 86 -11.83 -6.67 -15.25
N TYR A 87 -12.47 -7.66 -15.85
CA TYR A 87 -13.41 -8.54 -15.17
C TYR A 87 -12.73 -9.46 -14.15
N HIS A 88 -11.39 -9.40 -14.01
CA HIS A 88 -10.62 -10.12 -13.00
C HIS A 88 -10.65 -9.39 -11.64
N TRP A 89 -11.85 -9.18 -11.10
CA TRP A 89 -11.96 -9.16 -9.64
C TRP A 89 -11.70 -10.60 -9.16
N PRO A 90 -10.98 -10.82 -8.04
CA PRO A 90 -10.82 -12.16 -7.46
C PRO A 90 -12.18 -12.86 -7.17
N GLY A 91 -13.30 -12.15 -7.22
CA GLY A 91 -14.64 -12.74 -7.10
C GLY A 91 -15.08 -13.68 -8.23
N ARG A 92 -14.38 -13.80 -9.37
CA ARG A 92 -14.84 -14.70 -10.46
C ARG A 92 -13.91 -15.84 -10.86
N THR A 93 -12.61 -15.77 -10.62
CA THR A 93 -11.66 -16.83 -11.03
C THR A 93 -10.55 -17.19 -10.03
N ALA A 94 -10.26 -16.35 -9.04
CA ALA A 94 -9.27 -16.65 -8.01
C ALA A 94 -9.78 -16.12 -6.68
N SER A 95 -10.30 -17.01 -5.84
CA SER A 95 -10.93 -16.60 -4.59
C SER A 95 -9.98 -15.70 -3.77
N ILE A 96 -10.50 -14.70 -3.04
CA ILE A 96 -9.74 -14.06 -1.95
C ILE A 96 -9.03 -15.12 -1.07
N TRP A 97 -9.61 -16.31 -0.93
CA TRP A 97 -9.07 -17.43 -0.18
C TRP A 97 -7.79 -18.05 -0.79
N GLU A 98 -7.52 -17.79 -2.06
CA GLU A 98 -6.32 -18.28 -2.77
C GLU A 98 -5.13 -17.33 -2.63
N MET A 99 -5.34 -16.14 -2.05
CA MET A 99 -4.31 -15.12 -1.91
C MET A 99 -3.12 -15.63 -1.09
N PRO A 100 -1.87 -15.44 -1.56
CA PRO A 100 -0.68 -15.87 -0.84
C PRO A 100 -0.58 -15.30 0.58
N TRP A 101 -1.03 -14.06 0.78
CA TRP A 101 -1.00 -13.40 2.09
C TRP A 101 -2.03 -13.99 3.07
N LEU A 102 -3.17 -14.50 2.59
CA LEU A 102 -4.19 -15.11 3.44
C LEU A 102 -3.75 -16.47 3.99
N ARG A 103 -2.94 -17.22 3.24
CA ARG A 103 -2.30 -18.46 3.73
C ARG A 103 -1.29 -18.21 4.85
N LYS A 104 -0.81 -16.96 4.99
CA LYS A 104 0.12 -16.50 6.03
C LYS A 104 -0.53 -15.44 6.92
N LEU A 105 -1.84 -15.53 7.14
CA LEU A 105 -2.61 -14.48 7.81
C LEU A 105 -2.00 -14.08 9.15
N ASP A 106 -1.46 -15.01 9.92
CA ASP A 106 -0.83 -14.73 11.22
C ASP A 106 0.39 -13.80 11.08
N THR A 107 1.16 -13.93 10.01
CA THR A 107 2.27 -13.00 9.69
C THR A 107 1.74 -11.60 9.35
N PHE A 108 0.63 -11.52 8.61
CA PHE A 108 -0.01 -10.25 8.24
C PHE A 108 -0.82 -9.63 9.40
N ARG A 109 -1.17 -10.41 10.43
CA ARG A 109 -1.88 -9.94 11.64
C ARG A 109 -1.03 -9.12 12.61
N CYS A 110 0.28 -9.03 12.39
CA CYS A 110 1.15 -8.18 13.19
C CYS A 110 0.71 -6.70 13.15
N THR A 111 0.22 -6.18 14.29
CA THR A 111 -0.29 -4.80 14.42
C THR A 111 0.78 -3.74 14.19
N GLY A 112 2.05 -4.05 14.50
CA GLY A 112 3.18 -3.15 14.33
C GLY A 112 3.74 -3.10 12.91
N ALA A 113 3.24 -3.92 11.98
CA ALA A 113 3.82 -4.02 10.65
C ALA A 113 3.72 -2.68 9.89
N SER A 114 4.86 -2.24 9.34
CA SER A 114 5.00 -0.93 8.70
C SER A 114 4.04 -0.77 7.52
N TRP A 115 3.86 -1.81 6.71
CA TRP A 115 2.97 -1.82 5.55
C TRP A 115 1.51 -1.42 5.87
N ARG A 116 1.04 -1.63 7.11
CA ARG A 116 -0.32 -1.23 7.52
C ARG A 116 -0.52 0.28 7.48
N ARG A 117 0.57 1.01 7.74
CA ARG A 117 0.60 2.47 7.75
C ARG A 117 0.93 3.03 6.37
N MET A 118 1.31 2.22 5.40
CA MET A 118 1.59 2.70 4.04
C MET A 118 0.26 2.97 3.30
N LEU A 119 0.26 4.05 2.54
CA LEU A 119 -0.77 4.42 1.58
C LEU A 119 -0.80 3.40 0.43
N ALA A 120 -2.00 3.08 -0.04
CA ALA A 120 -2.17 2.21 -1.20
C ALA A 120 -1.67 2.89 -2.50
N THR A 121 -1.96 4.18 -2.65
CA THR A 121 -1.57 4.98 -3.83
C THR A 121 -1.07 6.35 -3.44
N GLN A 122 -0.37 7.01 -4.36
CA GLN A 122 -0.05 8.42 -4.34
C GLN A 122 -0.52 9.08 -5.65
N PRO A 123 -1.29 10.19 -5.58
CA PRO A 123 -1.79 10.81 -4.36
C PRO A 123 -2.79 9.91 -3.60
N PRO A 124 -3.06 10.20 -2.31
CA PRO A 124 -3.93 9.37 -1.49
C PRO A 124 -5.36 9.27 -2.04
N VAL A 125 -5.92 8.07 -2.01
CA VAL A 125 -7.34 7.85 -2.33
C VAL A 125 -8.21 8.56 -1.30
N ARG A 126 -8.93 9.59 -1.74
CA ARG A 126 -9.85 10.38 -0.91
C ARG A 126 -11.24 9.75 -0.81
N THR A 127 -11.66 9.00 -1.82
CA THR A 127 -13.00 8.43 -1.88
C THR A 127 -12.93 6.96 -2.27
N LEU A 128 -13.45 6.09 -1.42
CA LEU A 128 -13.55 4.65 -1.65
C LEU A 128 -15.03 4.26 -1.77
N ALA A 129 -15.42 3.71 -2.91
CA ALA A 129 -16.74 3.15 -3.11
C ALA A 129 -16.71 1.62 -3.03
N LEU A 130 -17.38 1.07 -2.02
CA LEU A 130 -17.61 -0.36 -1.88
C LEU A 130 -18.91 -0.73 -2.60
N LYS A 131 -18.85 -1.63 -3.58
CA LYS A 131 -20.01 -2.14 -4.30
C LYS A 131 -20.17 -3.63 -4.00
N HIS A 132 -21.33 -4.01 -3.49
CA HIS A 132 -21.76 -5.40 -3.32
C HIS A 132 -22.78 -5.72 -4.41
N VAL A 133 -22.47 -6.70 -5.26
CA VAL A 133 -23.30 -7.06 -6.42
C VAL A 133 -23.89 -8.45 -6.21
N THR A 134 -25.19 -8.52 -5.96
CA THR A 134 -25.90 -9.80 -5.91
C THR A 134 -26.48 -10.09 -7.29
N SER A 135 -26.04 -11.18 -7.92
CA SER A 135 -26.59 -11.64 -9.21
C SER A 135 -27.63 -12.74 -8.99
N TYR A 136 -28.75 -12.64 -9.69
CA TYR A 136 -29.84 -13.62 -9.72
C TYR A 136 -30.25 -13.88 -11.18
N GLN A 137 -30.99 -14.97 -11.43
CA GLN A 137 -31.34 -15.35 -12.80
C GLN A 137 -32.15 -14.27 -13.56
N LEU A 138 -32.81 -13.36 -12.85
CA LEU A 138 -33.63 -12.28 -13.43
C LEU A 138 -32.98 -10.88 -13.35
N GLY A 139 -31.69 -10.78 -13.00
CA GLY A 139 -30.99 -9.49 -12.92
C GLY A 139 -29.93 -9.41 -11.82
N SER A 140 -29.52 -8.20 -11.46
CA SER A 140 -28.56 -7.96 -10.39
C SER A 140 -28.96 -6.79 -9.51
N THR A 141 -28.83 -6.92 -8.19
CA THR A 141 -28.90 -5.78 -7.26
C THR A 141 -27.50 -5.31 -6.95
N ILE A 142 -27.32 -3.99 -6.90
CA ILE A 142 -26.07 -3.35 -6.52
C ILE A 142 -26.34 -2.55 -5.26
N ARG A 143 -25.66 -2.88 -4.16
CA ARG A 143 -25.60 -2.06 -2.96
C ARG A 143 -24.25 -1.35 -2.96
N GLN A 144 -24.25 -0.04 -2.74
CA GLN A 144 -23.03 0.75 -2.69
C GLN A 144 -22.94 1.51 -1.37
N ALA A 145 -21.74 1.53 -0.79
CA ALA A 145 -21.36 2.45 0.27
C ALA A 145 -20.16 3.27 -0.20
N THR A 146 -20.11 4.55 0.16
CA THR A 146 -19.00 5.44 -0.19
C THR A 146 -18.40 6.00 1.09
N LEU A 147 -17.09 5.88 1.23
CA LEU A 147 -16.29 6.49 2.29
C LEU A 147 -15.47 7.62 1.65
N SER A 148 -15.55 8.81 2.23
CA SER A 148 -14.88 10.02 1.71
C SER A 148 -13.87 10.57 2.72
N GLU A 149 -13.00 11.48 2.26
CA GLU A 149 -11.96 12.16 3.04
C GLU A 149 -10.94 11.24 3.71
N LEU A 150 -10.75 10.05 3.14
CA LEU A 150 -9.78 9.09 3.65
C LEU A 150 -8.38 9.34 3.07
N SER A 151 -7.36 8.90 3.81
CA SER A 151 -6.07 8.55 3.23
C SER A 151 -5.97 7.04 3.33
N LEU A 152 -6.32 6.33 2.25
CA LEU A 152 -6.45 4.88 2.29
C LEU A 152 -5.10 4.21 2.57
N ARG A 153 -4.90 3.81 3.83
CA ARG A 153 -3.78 2.99 4.26
C ARG A 153 -4.16 1.51 4.17
N MET A 154 -3.23 0.67 3.76
CA MET A 154 -3.54 -0.75 3.48
C MET A 154 -3.97 -1.55 4.71
N GLY A 155 -3.52 -1.17 5.91
CA GLY A 155 -3.94 -1.82 7.13
C GLY A 155 -5.44 -1.70 7.37
N PHE A 156 -5.97 -0.48 7.23
CA PHE A 156 -7.41 -0.19 7.37
C PHE A 156 -8.22 -0.92 6.30
N PHE A 157 -7.76 -0.83 5.04
CA PHE A 157 -8.45 -1.48 3.93
C PHE A 157 -8.59 -2.99 4.14
N LEU A 158 -7.51 -3.69 4.53
CA LEU A 158 -7.57 -5.15 4.66
C LEU A 158 -8.28 -5.62 5.92
N PHE A 159 -7.93 -5.07 7.09
CA PHE A 159 -8.41 -5.60 8.37
C PHE A 159 -9.74 -5.02 8.82
N ASP A 160 -10.00 -3.75 8.51
CA ASP A 160 -11.22 -3.07 8.99
C ASP A 160 -12.34 -3.12 7.94
N LEU A 161 -12.00 -3.21 6.64
CA LEU A 161 -13.00 -3.31 5.57
C LEU A 161 -13.11 -4.73 4.99
N ILE A 162 -12.04 -5.30 4.45
CA ILE A 162 -12.16 -6.54 3.66
C ILE A 162 -12.38 -7.79 4.52
N LEU A 163 -11.60 -7.99 5.60
CA LEU A 163 -11.68 -9.20 6.42
C LEU A 163 -13.04 -9.41 7.11
N PRO A 164 -13.70 -8.39 7.68
CA PRO A 164 -15.02 -8.55 8.29
C PRO A 164 -16.07 -8.96 7.24
N LEU A 165 -16.05 -8.31 6.06
CA LEU A 165 -16.97 -8.62 4.96
C LEU A 165 -16.85 -10.07 4.49
N THR A 166 -15.65 -10.65 4.57
CA THR A 166 -15.41 -12.02 4.11
C THR A 166 -15.75 -13.07 5.17
N GLN A 167 -15.76 -12.69 6.46
CA GLN A 167 -16.18 -13.56 7.57
C GLN A 167 -17.70 -13.61 7.72
N ASP A 168 -18.42 -12.53 7.40
CA ASP A 168 -19.87 -12.44 7.49
C ASP A 168 -20.62 -13.12 6.33
N GLY A 169 -19.90 -13.79 5.42
CA GLY A 169 -20.50 -14.43 4.24
C GLY A 169 -21.09 -13.45 3.23
N VAL A 170 -20.64 -12.19 3.26
CA VAL A 170 -21.03 -11.14 2.31
C VAL A 170 -20.05 -11.20 1.13
N TRP A 171 -20.49 -11.82 0.03
CA TRP A 171 -19.65 -12.09 -1.15
C TRP A 171 -19.58 -10.88 -2.09
N PHE A 172 -18.40 -10.62 -2.68
CA PHE A 172 -18.18 -9.54 -3.65
C PHE A 172 -18.55 -9.92 -5.09
#